data_AF-A0A2J8SM57-F1
#
_entry.id   AF-A0A2J8SM57-F1
#
_cell.length_a   1.000
_cell.length_b   1.000
_cell.length_c   1.000
_cell.angle_alpha   90.00
_cell.angle_beta   90.00
_cell.angle_gamma   90.00
#
_symmetry.space_group_name_H-M   'P 1'
#
loop_
_entity.id
_entity.type
_entity.pdbx_description
1 polymer ?
#
loop_
_entity_poly.entity_id
_entity_poly.type
_entity_poly.pdbx_seq_one_letter_code
_entity_poly.pdbx_strand_id
1 'polypeptide(L)'
;MESMFSSPAEAALQREAGMPGLLTPLPDLDRVYELERVAGFVRDLGCERVALQFPDQLLGDAVAVAARLEETTGSKMFILGDTAYGSCCVDVLGAEQAGAQAVIHFGPACLSPPARPLPVTFVLCRRSVALELCVKAFEAQNPDPKAPVVLLSEPACAHALGSPFHVPLPPSESELWETPDVSLITGDLRPPPAWKSSNDHGSLALTPRPQLELAESSPAASFLSSRSWQGLEPRLGQTPVTEAVSGRRGIAIAYEDEGSG
;
A
#
# COMPACT_ATOMS: atom_id res chain seq x y z
N MET A 1 4.40 -14.39 -7.77
CA MET A 1 4.97 -13.06 -7.51
C MET A 1 3.82 -12.06 -7.55
N GLU A 2 2.88 -12.13 -6.61
CA GLU A 2 1.60 -11.38 -6.62
C GLU A 2 1.25 -10.81 -5.24
N SER A 3 2.20 -10.17 -4.55
CA SER A 3 1.90 -9.55 -3.24
C SER A 3 2.40 -8.12 -3.11
N MET A 4 2.69 -7.42 -4.22
CA MET A 4 3.26 -6.08 -4.15
C MET A 4 2.22 -4.96 -3.92
N PHE A 5 0.93 -5.19 -4.16
CA PHE A 5 -0.08 -4.12 -4.09
C PHE A 5 -1.40 -4.46 -3.38
N SER A 6 -1.60 -5.73 -2.98
CA SER A 6 -2.78 -6.14 -2.23
C SER A 6 -2.42 -7.21 -1.20
N SER A 7 -3.06 -7.15 -0.03
CA SER A 7 -2.98 -8.25 0.94
C SER A 7 -3.73 -9.46 0.37
N PRO A 8 -3.17 -10.68 0.44
CA PRO A 8 -3.91 -11.90 0.14
C PRO A 8 -5.17 -11.99 1.00
N ALA A 9 -6.27 -12.48 0.43
CA ALA A 9 -7.55 -12.59 1.15
C ALA A 9 -7.44 -13.46 2.41
N GLU A 10 -6.59 -14.48 2.38
CA GLU A 10 -6.27 -15.36 3.50
C GLU A 10 -5.58 -14.59 4.65
N ALA A 11 -4.69 -13.67 4.32
CA ALA A 11 -4.01 -12.83 5.30
C ALA A 11 -4.97 -11.82 5.95
N ALA A 12 -6.05 -11.42 5.27
CA ALA A 12 -7.11 -10.61 5.86
C ALA A 12 -7.99 -11.43 6.81
N LEU A 13 -8.30 -12.69 6.47
CA LEU A 13 -9.13 -13.60 7.28
C LEU A 13 -8.43 -14.07 8.56
N GLN A 14 -7.10 -14.14 8.56
CA GLN A 14 -6.30 -14.55 9.73
C GLN A 14 -5.92 -13.38 10.66
N ARG A 15 -6.39 -12.15 10.39
CA ARG A 15 -6.12 -11.02 11.30
C ARG A 15 -6.89 -11.22 12.60
N GLU A 16 -6.14 -11.43 13.69
CA GLU A 16 -6.71 -11.37 15.03
C GLU A 16 -6.94 -9.91 15.43
N ALA A 17 -8.18 -9.59 15.79
CA ALA A 17 -8.56 -8.28 16.36
C ALA A 17 -8.12 -8.20 17.83
N GLY A 18 -6.81 -8.23 18.09
CA GLY A 18 -6.26 -7.84 19.39
C GLY A 18 -6.25 -6.33 19.53
N MET A 19 -6.53 -5.80 20.73
CA MET A 19 -6.21 -4.40 21.05
C MET A 19 -4.69 -4.26 20.99
N PRO A 20 -4.11 -3.67 19.93
CA PRO A 20 -2.67 -3.55 19.88
C PRO A 20 -2.33 -2.55 20.98
N GLY A 21 -1.56 -2.98 21.98
CA GLY A 21 -0.93 -2.03 22.89
C GLY A 21 -0.11 -1.02 22.10
N LEU A 22 0.31 0.07 22.75
CA LEU A 22 1.17 1.07 22.13
C LEU A 22 2.37 0.37 21.47
N LEU A 23 2.53 0.54 20.16
CA LEU A 23 3.51 -0.14 19.33
C LEU A 23 4.82 0.66 19.32
N THR A 24 4.71 1.98 19.24
CA THR A 24 5.84 2.91 19.21
C THR A 24 6.03 3.54 20.59
N PRO A 25 7.24 3.51 21.18
CA PRO A 25 7.53 4.24 22.41
C PRO A 25 7.12 5.70 22.30
N LEU A 26 6.46 6.26 23.33
CA LEU A 26 5.98 7.64 23.32
C LEU A 26 7.01 8.69 22.86
N PRO A 27 8.31 8.62 23.25
CA PRO A 27 9.32 9.58 22.79
C PRO A 27 9.60 9.52 21.29
N ASP A 28 9.35 8.38 20.64
CA ASP A 28 9.64 8.16 19.23
C ASP A 28 8.46 8.50 18.30
N LEU A 29 7.25 8.68 18.85
CA LEU A 29 6.03 8.94 18.08
C LEU A 29 6.18 10.12 17.11
N ASP A 30 6.71 11.25 17.59
CA ASP A 30 6.85 12.47 16.77
C ASP A 30 7.72 12.22 15.54
N ARG A 31 8.80 11.45 15.70
CA ARG A 31 9.74 11.12 14.62
C ARG A 31 9.17 10.07 13.67
N VAL A 32 8.56 9.01 14.21
CA VAL A 32 8.02 7.90 13.43
C VAL A 32 6.85 8.38 12.58
N TYR A 33 5.92 9.14 13.17
CA TYR A 33 4.71 9.63 12.50
C TYR A 33 4.86 11.04 11.93
N GLU A 34 6.07 11.62 11.98
CA GLU A 34 6.39 12.92 11.39
C GLU A 34 5.41 14.03 11.83
N LEU A 35 5.02 14.02 13.10
CA LEU A 35 3.88 14.79 13.62
C LEU A 35 4.06 16.30 13.47
N GLU A 36 5.30 16.80 13.46
CA GLU A 36 5.59 18.21 13.19
C GLU A 36 5.20 18.62 11.76
N ARG A 37 5.49 17.78 10.76
CA ARG A 37 5.09 18.02 9.36
C ARG A 37 3.58 18.00 9.23
N VAL A 38 2.94 17.03 9.89
CA VAL A 38 1.48 16.89 9.90
C VAL A 38 0.82 18.10 10.56
N ALA A 39 1.35 18.57 11.68
CA ALA A 39 0.85 19.75 12.37
C ALA A 39 1.00 21.02 11.51
N GLY A 40 2.11 21.17 10.77
CA GLY A 40 2.27 22.25 9.79
C GLY A 40 1.16 22.23 8.75
N PHE A 41 0.93 21.08 8.11
CA PHE A 41 -0.13 20.90 7.12
C PHE A 41 -1.53 21.26 7.66
N VAL A 42 -1.87 20.84 8.88
CA VAL A 42 -3.17 21.14 9.51
C VAL A 42 -3.32 22.64 9.78
N ARG A 43 -2.27 23.31 10.27
CA ARG A 43 -2.30 24.75 10.58
C ARG A 43 -2.34 25.59 9.31
N ASP A 44 -1.58 25.22 8.28
CA ASP A 44 -1.53 25.94 7.01
C ASP A 44 -2.89 25.97 6.31
N LEU A 45 -3.67 24.89 6.47
CA LEU A 45 -5.04 24.79 5.95
C LEU A 45 -6.10 25.37 6.90
N GLY A 46 -5.75 25.68 8.15
CA GLY A 46 -6.70 26.15 9.17
C GLY A 46 -7.82 25.14 9.45
N CYS A 47 -7.53 23.84 9.38
CA CYS A 47 -8.55 22.81 9.60
C CYS A 47 -8.93 22.72 11.09
N GLU A 48 -10.22 22.74 11.40
CA GLU A 48 -10.78 22.49 12.73
C GLU A 48 -11.07 21.00 12.97
N ARG A 49 -11.33 20.24 11.90
CA ARG A 49 -11.68 18.82 11.94
C ARG A 49 -10.86 18.04 10.93
N VAL A 50 -10.09 17.06 11.40
CA VAL A 50 -9.18 16.28 10.54
C VAL A 50 -9.42 14.79 10.76
N ALA A 51 -9.52 14.04 9.67
CA ALA A 51 -9.64 12.58 9.72
C ALA A 51 -8.25 11.93 9.71
N LEU A 52 -8.06 10.93 10.56
CA LEU A 52 -6.86 10.11 10.64
C LEU A 52 -7.20 8.70 10.15
N GLN A 53 -6.49 8.24 9.13
CA GLN A 53 -6.64 6.89 8.62
C GLN A 53 -5.39 6.09 8.95
N PHE A 54 -5.57 4.98 9.68
CA PHE A 54 -4.50 4.07 10.04
C PHE A 54 -4.76 2.68 9.43
N PRO A 55 -3.72 1.99 8.94
CA PRO A 55 -3.82 0.57 8.66
C PRO A 55 -3.82 -0.21 9.99
N ASP A 56 -4.36 -1.44 9.97
CA ASP A 56 -4.52 -2.29 11.15
C ASP A 56 -3.25 -2.38 12.00
N GLN A 57 -2.08 -2.49 11.35
CA GLN A 57 -0.80 -2.65 12.03
C GLN A 57 -0.35 -1.42 12.81
N LEU A 58 -0.98 -0.25 12.61
CA LEU A 58 -0.64 1.00 13.30
C LEU A 58 -1.76 1.47 14.25
N LEU A 59 -2.87 0.72 14.35
CA LEU A 59 -4.01 1.13 15.19
C LEU A 59 -3.66 1.23 16.68
N GLY A 60 -2.65 0.49 17.17
CA GLY A 60 -2.21 0.59 18.56
C GLY A 60 -1.65 1.95 18.97
N ASP A 61 -1.12 2.70 17.99
CA ASP A 61 -0.59 4.05 18.22
C ASP A 61 -1.64 5.15 17.95
N ALA A 62 -2.78 4.81 17.34
CA ALA A 62 -3.71 5.78 16.78
C ALA A 62 -4.23 6.79 17.80
N VAL A 63 -4.58 6.32 19.01
CA VAL A 63 -5.05 7.19 20.10
C VAL A 63 -3.94 8.14 20.58
N ALA A 64 -2.70 7.66 20.71
CA ALA A 64 -1.58 8.46 21.17
C ALA A 64 -1.18 9.52 20.13
N VAL A 65 -1.19 9.14 18.85
CA VAL A 65 -0.95 10.06 17.72
C VAL A 65 -2.05 11.13 17.64
N ALA A 66 -3.32 10.74 17.74
CA ALA A 66 -4.44 11.66 17.72
C ALA A 66 -4.31 12.69 18.86
N ALA A 67 -4.10 12.24 20.10
CA ALA A 67 -3.94 13.12 21.25
C ALA A 67 -2.79 14.13 21.09
N ARG A 68 -1.64 13.68 20.59
CA ARG A 68 -0.48 14.57 20.32
C ARG A 68 -0.79 15.61 19.26
N LEU A 69 -1.48 15.22 18.18
CA LEU A 69 -1.87 16.14 17.11
C LEU A 69 -2.92 17.14 17.60
N GLU A 70 -3.91 16.72 18.39
CA GLU A 70 -4.89 17.62 19.00
C GLU A 70 -4.21 18.66 19.90
N GLU A 71 -3.29 18.25 20.78
CA GLU A 71 -2.53 19.16 21.65
C GLU A 71 -1.70 20.16 20.84
N THR A 72 -1.07 19.68 19.77
CA THR A 72 -0.12 20.48 18.97
C THR A 72 -0.84 21.45 18.02
N THR A 73 -1.99 21.07 17.48
CA THR A 73 -2.71 21.84 16.46
C THR A 73 -3.91 22.62 17.00
N GLY A 74 -4.52 22.16 18.10
CA GLY A 74 -5.80 22.66 18.60
C GLY A 74 -7.02 22.19 17.80
N SER A 75 -6.82 21.42 16.73
CA SER A 75 -7.87 20.87 15.87
C SER A 75 -8.39 19.54 16.41
N LYS A 76 -9.64 19.19 16.13
CA LYS A 76 -10.19 17.88 16.50
C LYS A 76 -9.76 16.79 15.53
N MET A 77 -9.32 15.66 16.07
CA MET A 77 -8.87 14.50 15.29
C MET A 77 -9.92 13.37 15.36
N PHE A 78 -10.27 12.80 14.20
CA PHE A 78 -11.22 11.69 14.08
C PHE A 78 -10.53 10.48 13.47
N ILE A 79 -10.42 9.39 14.22
CA ILE A 79 -9.87 8.13 13.70
C ILE A 79 -10.95 7.45 12.86
N LEU A 80 -10.67 7.21 11.57
CA LEU A 80 -11.58 6.49 10.68
C LEU A 80 -11.63 5.01 11.06
N GLY A 81 -12.84 4.46 11.13
CA GLY A 81 -13.07 3.06 11.51
C GLY A 81 -13.03 2.08 10.34
N ASP A 82 -13.20 2.56 9.10
CA ASP A 82 -13.16 1.70 7.91
C ASP A 82 -11.70 1.50 7.47
N THR A 83 -11.17 0.31 7.75
CA THR A 83 -9.97 -0.18 7.09
C THR A 83 -10.43 -0.74 5.75
N ALA A 84 -10.43 0.12 4.72
CA ALA A 84 -10.85 -0.29 3.38
C ALA A 84 -10.13 -1.59 2.97
N TYR A 85 -10.86 -2.46 2.26
CA TYR A 85 -10.28 -3.59 1.51
C TYR A 85 -9.25 -3.02 0.53
N GLY A 86 -7.99 -2.89 0.97
CA GLY A 86 -6.98 -2.05 0.33
C GLY A 86 -6.46 -0.96 1.27
N SER A 87 -5.64 -1.35 2.25
CA SER A 87 -4.98 -0.47 3.24
C SER A 87 -4.14 0.67 2.65
N CYS A 88 -3.99 0.70 1.32
CA CYS A 88 -3.22 1.69 0.58
C CYS A 88 -4.05 2.86 0.04
N CYS A 89 -5.39 2.76 0.07
CA CYS A 89 -6.30 3.77 -0.48
C CYS A 89 -6.82 4.72 0.59
N VAL A 90 -7.04 5.98 0.21
CA VAL A 90 -7.58 7.01 1.09
C VAL A 90 -9.10 6.91 1.20
N ASP A 91 -9.63 6.81 2.41
CA ASP A 91 -11.08 6.83 2.64
C ASP A 91 -11.61 8.27 2.71
N VAL A 92 -11.82 8.86 1.52
CA VAL A 92 -12.35 10.22 1.40
C VAL A 92 -13.84 10.27 1.75
N LEU A 93 -14.59 9.19 1.51
CA LEU A 93 -16.03 9.17 1.79
C LEU A 93 -16.31 9.16 3.29
N GLY A 94 -15.63 8.32 4.05
CA GLY A 94 -15.74 8.28 5.51
C GLY A 94 -15.28 9.61 6.14
N ALA A 95 -14.21 10.21 5.62
CA ALA A 95 -13.75 11.52 6.07
C ALA A 95 -14.79 12.64 5.81
N GLU A 96 -15.36 12.70 4.61
CA GLU A 96 -16.41 13.67 4.25
C GLU A 96 -17.66 13.49 5.13
N GLN A 97 -18.09 12.25 5.35
CA GLN A 97 -19.24 11.94 6.22
C GLN A 97 -18.99 12.33 7.67
N ALA A 98 -17.75 12.23 8.15
CA ALA A 98 -17.34 12.71 9.46
C ALA A 98 -17.18 14.25 9.52
N GLY A 99 -17.40 14.97 8.41
CA GLY A 99 -17.24 16.41 8.31
C GLY A 99 -15.79 16.86 8.48
N ALA A 100 -14.82 16.02 8.10
CA ALA A 100 -13.41 16.39 8.11
C ALA A 100 -13.07 17.31 6.92
N GLN A 101 -12.12 18.21 7.14
CA GLN A 101 -11.64 19.16 6.15
C GLN A 101 -10.32 18.71 5.51
N ALA A 102 -9.67 17.70 6.07
CA ALA A 102 -8.49 17.05 5.53
C ALA A 102 -8.36 15.61 6.05
N VAL A 103 -7.58 14.80 5.34
CA VAL A 103 -7.22 13.43 5.75
C VAL A 103 -5.71 13.31 5.94
N ILE A 104 -5.31 12.69 7.04
CA ILE A 104 -3.94 12.23 7.26
C ILE A 104 -3.95 10.72 7.10
N HIS A 105 -3.30 10.23 6.05
CA HIS A 105 -3.20 8.80 5.76
C HIS A 105 -1.84 8.27 6.24
N PHE A 106 -1.84 7.39 7.23
CA PHE A 106 -0.63 6.78 7.79
C PHE A 106 -0.31 5.43 7.14
N GLY A 107 0.97 5.09 7.07
CA GLY A 107 1.45 3.80 6.57
C GLY A 107 1.53 3.69 5.05
N PRO A 108 1.57 2.46 4.51
CA PRO A 108 1.72 2.22 3.08
C PRO A 108 0.55 2.82 2.28
N ALA A 109 0.85 3.55 1.22
CA ALA A 109 -0.14 4.20 0.37
C ALA A 109 0.12 3.90 -1.11
N CYS A 110 -0.95 3.80 -1.91
CA CYS A 110 -0.83 3.68 -3.36
C CYS A 110 -0.50 5.01 -4.05
N LEU A 111 -0.65 6.13 -3.33
CA LEU A 111 -0.44 7.50 -3.80
C LEU A 111 -1.31 7.87 -5.02
N SER A 112 -2.34 7.09 -5.29
CA SER A 112 -3.35 7.41 -6.30
C SER A 112 -4.03 8.72 -5.92
N PRO A 113 -4.23 9.65 -6.88
CA PRO A 113 -4.96 10.87 -6.63
C PRO A 113 -6.36 10.56 -6.07
N PRO A 114 -6.80 11.22 -4.98
CA PRO A 114 -8.13 11.01 -4.44
C PRO A 114 -9.19 11.45 -5.46
N ALA A 115 -10.29 10.70 -5.55
CA ALA A 115 -11.37 10.96 -6.50
C ALA A 115 -12.17 12.26 -6.21
N ARG A 116 -11.91 12.90 -5.07
CA ARG A 116 -12.63 14.07 -4.55
C ARG A 116 -11.64 15.10 -3.99
N PRO A 117 -12.00 16.40 -3.98
CA PRO A 117 -11.07 17.51 -3.68
C PRO A 117 -10.73 17.69 -2.18
N LEU A 118 -10.80 16.65 -1.36
CA LEU A 118 -10.43 16.73 0.05
C LEU A 118 -8.89 16.75 0.18
N PRO A 119 -8.28 17.73 0.87
CA PRO A 119 -6.85 17.73 1.13
C PRO A 119 -6.39 16.46 1.83
N VAL A 120 -5.34 15.83 1.31
CA VAL A 120 -4.74 14.61 1.89
C VAL A 120 -3.25 14.82 2.08
N THR A 121 -2.74 14.40 3.24
CA THR A 121 -1.30 14.25 3.47
C THR A 121 -0.98 12.80 3.80
N PHE A 122 0.10 12.29 3.19
CA PHE A 122 0.56 10.92 3.39
C PHE A 122 1.74 10.90 4.37
N VAL A 123 1.71 9.94 5.29
CA VAL A 123 2.76 9.71 6.28
C VAL A 123 3.14 8.23 6.26
N LEU A 124 4.20 7.90 5.54
CA LEU A 124 4.62 6.51 5.32
C LEU A 124 5.31 5.86 6.54
N CYS A 125 5.43 6.61 7.63
CA CYS A 125 6.07 6.27 8.89
C CYS A 125 7.58 5.95 8.78
N ARG A 126 8.41 6.58 9.62
CA ARG A 126 9.86 6.33 9.63
C ARG A 126 10.19 5.12 10.49
N ARG A 127 10.64 4.03 9.84
CA ARG A 127 11.10 2.84 10.55
C ARG A 127 12.54 3.01 11.02
N SER A 128 12.86 2.62 12.25
CA SER A 128 14.25 2.63 12.72
C SER A 128 15.13 1.73 11.84
N VAL A 129 16.28 2.25 11.41
CA VAL A 129 17.27 1.51 10.60
C VAL A 129 18.62 1.55 11.32
N ALA A 130 19.17 0.37 11.61
CA ALA A 130 20.51 0.23 12.17
C ALA A 130 21.56 0.36 11.06
N LEU A 131 21.80 1.59 10.60
CA LEU A 131 22.66 1.91 9.45
C LEU A 131 24.04 1.24 9.53
N GLU A 132 24.69 1.28 10.70
CA GLU A 132 26.00 0.67 10.90
C GLU A 132 26.03 -0.84 10.60
N LEU A 133 24.97 -1.57 10.95
CA LEU A 133 24.86 -2.99 10.67
C LEU A 133 24.59 -3.23 9.18
N CYS A 134 23.74 -2.41 8.58
CA CYS A 134 23.46 -2.46 7.14
C CYS A 134 24.73 -2.20 6.31
N VAL A 135 25.52 -1.19 6.67
CA VAL A 135 26.78 -0.84 6.00
C VAL A 135 27.78 -1.99 6.12
N LYS A 136 28.01 -2.52 7.32
CA LYS A 136 28.93 -3.66 7.51
C LYS A 136 28.51 -4.89 6.72
N ALA A 137 27.22 -5.22 6.72
CA ALA A 137 26.70 -6.34 5.95
C ALA A 137 26.84 -6.10 4.44
N PHE A 138 26.63 -4.87 4.00
CA PHE A 138 26.77 -4.46 2.61
C PHE A 138 28.21 -4.58 2.12
N GLU A 139 29.17 -4.04 2.87
CA GLU A 139 30.62 -4.12 2.57
C GLU A 139 31.11 -5.57 2.52
N ALA A 140 30.61 -6.44 3.40
CA ALA A 140 30.94 -7.85 3.40
C ALA A 140 30.42 -8.60 2.17
N GLN A 141 29.27 -8.19 1.62
CA GLN A 141 28.64 -8.81 0.44
C GLN A 141 29.10 -8.19 -0.87
N ASN A 142 29.56 -6.93 -0.85
CA ASN A 142 29.98 -6.16 -2.02
C ASN A 142 31.40 -5.61 -1.79
N PRO A 143 32.43 -6.47 -1.90
CA PRO A 143 33.81 -6.10 -1.58
C PRO A 143 34.48 -5.20 -2.61
N ASP A 144 33.92 -5.08 -3.83
CA ASP A 144 34.41 -4.15 -4.84
C ASP A 144 33.72 -2.77 -4.68
N PRO A 145 34.43 -1.73 -4.21
CA PRO A 145 33.86 -0.41 -4.01
C PRO A 145 33.59 0.35 -5.32
N LYS A 146 34.04 -0.17 -6.46
CA LYS A 146 33.85 0.46 -7.77
C LYS A 146 32.74 -0.20 -8.60
N ALA A 147 32.22 -1.34 -8.15
CA ALA A 147 31.10 -1.98 -8.81
C ALA A 147 29.85 -1.09 -8.67
N PRO A 148 29.10 -0.86 -9.76
CA PRO A 148 27.84 -0.12 -9.68
C PRO A 148 26.83 -0.94 -8.88
N VAL A 149 26.17 -0.30 -7.90
CA VAL A 149 25.15 -0.93 -7.06
C VAL A 149 23.89 -0.07 -7.04
N VAL A 150 22.74 -0.73 -7.11
CA VAL A 150 21.42 -0.11 -6.93
C VAL A 150 20.91 -0.46 -5.54
N LEU A 151 20.59 0.56 -4.74
CA LEU A 151 19.95 0.39 -3.44
C LEU A 151 18.46 0.67 -3.56
N LEU A 152 17.64 -0.32 -3.21
CA LEU A 152 16.20 -0.20 -3.11
C LEU A 152 15.82 -0.28 -1.64
N SER A 153 14.87 0.56 -1.21
CA SER A 153 14.33 0.53 0.14
C SER A 153 12.81 0.63 0.13
N GLU A 154 12.20 0.03 1.13
CA GLU A 154 10.82 0.34 1.52
C GLU A 154 10.67 1.86 1.78
N PRO A 155 9.53 2.48 1.42
CA PRO A 155 9.31 3.91 1.64
C PRO A 155 9.51 4.34 3.11
N ALA A 156 9.13 3.49 4.06
CA ALA A 156 9.34 3.72 5.49
C ALA A 156 10.82 3.84 5.89
N CYS A 157 11.74 3.29 5.09
CA CYS A 157 13.19 3.36 5.31
C CYS A 157 13.90 4.37 4.38
N ALA A 158 13.18 5.05 3.48
CA ALA A 158 13.77 5.95 2.51
C ALA A 158 14.59 7.07 3.16
N HIS A 159 14.18 7.53 4.34
CA HIS A 159 14.91 8.52 5.15
C HIS A 159 16.34 8.07 5.54
N ALA A 160 16.60 6.75 5.57
CA ALA A 160 17.90 6.19 5.93
C ALA A 160 18.87 6.14 4.74
N LEU A 161 18.38 6.21 3.50
CA LEU A 161 19.24 6.24 2.31
C LEU A 161 19.93 7.61 2.08
N GLY A 162 19.60 8.63 2.87
CA GLY A 162 20.29 9.93 2.86
C GLY A 162 20.07 10.78 1.61
N SER A 163 19.17 10.39 0.71
CA SER A 163 18.91 11.13 -0.54
C SER A 163 17.73 12.11 -0.39
N PRO A 164 17.92 13.43 -0.58
CA PRO A 164 16.83 14.38 -0.81
C PRO A 164 16.23 14.26 -2.23
N PHE A 165 16.75 13.36 -3.07
CA PHE A 165 16.32 13.20 -4.46
C PHE A 165 15.32 12.05 -4.59
N HIS A 166 14.05 12.40 -4.47
CA HIS A 166 13.07 11.80 -5.37
C HIS A 166 13.55 12.10 -6.80
N VAL A 167 13.99 11.08 -7.53
CA VAL A 167 14.22 11.19 -8.97
C VAL A 167 12.86 10.98 -9.62
N PRO A 168 12.18 12.04 -10.10
CA PRO A 168 10.96 11.85 -10.89
C PRO A 168 11.27 10.95 -12.06
N LEU A 169 10.31 10.09 -12.44
CA LEU A 169 10.42 9.36 -13.69
C LEU A 169 10.76 10.36 -14.80
N PRO A 170 11.85 10.13 -15.56
CA PRO A 170 12.25 11.07 -16.57
C PRO A 170 11.09 11.29 -17.57
N PRO A 171 10.87 12.52 -18.07
CA PRO A 171 9.94 12.73 -19.18
C PRO A 171 10.35 11.83 -20.35
N SER A 172 9.39 11.45 -21.21
CA SER A 172 9.60 10.46 -22.29
C SER A 172 10.74 10.80 -23.25
N GLU A 173 11.18 12.06 -23.27
CA GLU A 173 12.24 12.58 -24.14
C GLU A 173 13.61 12.68 -23.44
N SER A 174 13.73 12.20 -22.20
CA SER A 174 14.96 12.33 -21.41
C SER A 174 16.04 11.33 -21.82
N GLU A 175 17.29 11.79 -21.88
CA GLU A 175 18.48 10.94 -22.09
C GLU A 175 18.68 9.90 -20.96
N LEU A 176 17.97 10.04 -19.84
CA LEU A 176 17.99 9.05 -18.75
C LEU A 176 17.35 7.70 -19.14
N TRP A 177 16.48 7.65 -20.16
CA TRP A 177 15.97 6.38 -20.71
C TRP A 177 17.04 5.59 -21.47
N GLU A 178 18.17 6.23 -21.81
CA GLU A 178 19.35 5.60 -22.39
C GLU A 178 20.32 5.07 -21.31
N THR A 179 19.92 5.11 -20.03
CA THR A 179 20.67 4.51 -18.92
C THR A 179 20.04 3.19 -18.50
N PRO A 180 20.82 2.22 -18.01
CA PRO A 180 20.26 0.96 -17.53
C PRO A 180 19.29 1.21 -16.37
N ASP A 181 18.08 0.68 -16.47
CA ASP A 181 17.06 0.78 -15.44
C ASP A 181 16.59 -0.60 -14.95
N VAL A 182 15.83 -0.61 -13.86
CA VAL A 182 15.28 -1.85 -13.28
C VAL A 182 13.79 -1.89 -13.60
N SER A 183 13.34 -2.95 -14.25
CA SER A 183 11.92 -3.23 -14.41
C SER A 183 11.31 -3.49 -13.03
N LEU A 184 10.45 -2.60 -12.54
CA LEU A 184 9.74 -2.81 -11.27
C LEU A 184 8.69 -3.93 -11.34
N ILE A 185 8.37 -4.42 -12.54
CA ILE A 185 7.41 -5.50 -12.78
C ILE A 185 8.11 -6.86 -12.74
N THR A 186 9.28 -6.96 -13.39
CA THR A 186 9.99 -8.24 -13.54
C THR A 186 11.22 -8.37 -12.64
N GLY A 187 11.72 -7.25 -12.11
CA GLY A 187 12.96 -7.19 -11.32
C GLY A 187 14.23 -7.20 -12.18
N ASP A 188 14.11 -7.31 -13.51
CA ASP A 188 15.25 -7.42 -14.41
C ASP A 188 15.89 -6.06 -14.69
N LEU A 189 17.21 -6.05 -14.79
CA LEU A 189 17.97 -4.92 -15.32
C LEU A 189 17.77 -4.84 -16.83
N ARG A 190 17.24 -3.72 -17.33
CA ARG A 190 17.18 -3.43 -18.75
C ARG A 190 18.46 -2.66 -19.12
N PRO A 191 19.37 -3.25 -19.92
CA PRO A 191 20.53 -2.53 -20.39
C PRO A 191 20.12 -1.46 -21.42
N PRO A 192 20.95 -0.43 -21.62
CA PRO A 192 20.68 0.58 -22.64
C PRO A 192 20.71 -0.04 -24.06
N PRO A 193 19.95 0.51 -25.02
CA PRO A 193 19.81 -0.08 -26.36
C PRO A 193 21.13 -0.19 -27.14
N ALA A 194 22.18 0.53 -26.73
CA ALA A 194 23.52 0.44 -27.32
C ALA A 194 24.35 -0.78 -26.86
N TRP A 195 23.93 -1.53 -25.84
CA TRP A 195 24.65 -2.70 -25.35
C TRP A 195 24.36 -3.92 -26.23
N LYS A 196 25.13 -4.09 -27.30
CA LYS A 196 25.15 -5.35 -28.05
C LYS A 196 25.85 -6.41 -27.20
N SER A 197 25.17 -7.52 -26.91
CA SER A 197 25.81 -8.70 -26.36
C SER A 197 26.93 -9.15 -27.32
N SER A 198 28.18 -9.16 -26.85
CA SER A 198 29.22 -9.87 -27.58
C SER A 198 28.87 -11.36 -27.50
N ASN A 199 28.63 -11.97 -28.65
CA ASN A 199 28.27 -13.37 -28.79
C ASN A 199 29.52 -14.27 -28.60
N ASP A 200 30.29 -14.04 -27.54
CA ASP A 200 31.49 -14.81 -27.23
C ASP A 200 31.09 -15.97 -26.32
N HIS A 201 31.02 -17.15 -26.93
CA HIS A 201 30.70 -18.42 -26.28
C HIS A 201 31.88 -18.84 -25.39
N GLY A 202 32.02 -18.19 -24.23
CA GLY A 202 33.18 -18.44 -23.36
C GLY A 202 33.06 -17.98 -21.91
N SER A 203 31.87 -17.62 -21.42
CA SER A 203 31.69 -17.16 -20.04
C SER A 203 30.59 -17.95 -19.33
N LEU A 204 31.01 -18.80 -18.39
CA LEU A 204 30.15 -19.45 -17.39
C LEU A 204 29.59 -18.40 -16.44
N ALA A 205 28.37 -17.92 -16.68
CA ALA A 205 27.52 -17.38 -15.64
C ALA A 205 26.05 -17.50 -16.05
N LEU A 206 25.29 -18.16 -15.18
CA LEU A 206 23.83 -18.30 -15.16
C LEU A 206 23.22 -19.20 -16.24
N THR A 207 23.14 -20.49 -15.93
CA THR A 207 22.11 -21.37 -16.50
C THR A 207 20.73 -20.95 -16.00
N PRO A 208 19.79 -20.54 -16.87
CA PRO A 208 18.38 -20.54 -16.54
C PRO A 208 17.92 -22.00 -16.50
N ARG A 209 17.23 -22.42 -15.44
CA ARG A 209 16.38 -23.61 -15.50
C ARG A 209 14.94 -23.15 -15.77
N PRO A 210 14.38 -23.37 -16.96
CA PRO A 210 12.95 -23.35 -17.16
C PRO A 210 12.43 -24.77 -16.96
N GLN A 211 11.88 -25.06 -15.79
CA GLN A 211 10.87 -26.11 -15.69
C GLN A 211 9.56 -25.42 -15.33
N LEU A 212 8.83 -25.07 -16.39
CA LEU A 212 7.39 -24.86 -16.37
C LEU A 212 6.76 -26.20 -15.96
N GLU A 213 6.49 -26.37 -14.68
CA GLU A 213 5.30 -27.09 -14.27
C GLU A 213 4.23 -26.05 -13.95
N LEU A 214 3.10 -26.17 -14.64
CA LEU A 214 1.90 -25.42 -14.33
C LEU A 214 1.34 -26.00 -13.02
N ALA A 215 1.79 -25.48 -11.89
CA ALA A 215 1.18 -25.77 -10.60
C ALA A 215 -0.02 -24.83 -10.42
N GLU A 216 -1.22 -25.30 -10.79
CA GLU A 216 -2.45 -24.76 -10.23
C GLU A 216 -2.47 -25.07 -8.73
N SER A 217 -2.10 -24.10 -7.90
CA SER A 217 -2.32 -24.19 -6.45
C SER A 217 -2.36 -22.80 -5.82
N SER A 218 -3.32 -21.98 -6.26
CA SER A 218 -3.81 -20.93 -5.37
C SER A 218 -4.67 -21.58 -4.27
N PRO A 219 -4.33 -21.43 -2.98
CA PRO A 219 -5.21 -21.81 -1.88
C PRO A 219 -6.57 -21.12 -1.97
N ALA A 220 -6.61 -19.89 -2.51
CA ALA A 220 -7.83 -19.15 -2.79
C ALA A 220 -8.67 -19.84 -3.86
N ALA A 221 -8.06 -20.33 -4.95
CA ALA A 221 -8.78 -21.07 -6.00
C ALA A 221 -9.32 -22.42 -5.47
N SER A 222 -8.52 -23.13 -4.66
CA SER A 222 -8.96 -24.38 -4.02
C SER A 222 -10.08 -24.15 -3.00
N PHE A 223 -9.99 -23.08 -2.19
CA PHE A 223 -11.01 -22.70 -1.22
C PHE A 223 -12.30 -22.19 -1.89
N LEU A 224 -12.20 -21.40 -2.97
CA LEU A 224 -13.34 -21.01 -3.79
C LEU A 224 -14.00 -22.23 -4.45
N SER A 225 -13.21 -23.20 -4.90
CA SER A 225 -13.74 -24.42 -5.52
C SER A 225 -14.52 -25.29 -4.52
N SER A 226 -14.16 -25.27 -3.23
CA SER A 226 -14.85 -26.02 -2.16
C SER A 226 -16.15 -25.39 -1.66
N ARG A 227 -16.51 -24.17 -2.08
CA ARG A 227 -17.76 -23.54 -1.68
C ARG A 227 -18.94 -24.13 -2.44
N SER A 228 -20.06 -24.33 -1.76
CA SER A 228 -21.35 -24.67 -2.39
C SER A 228 -21.90 -23.54 -3.26
N TRP A 229 -21.39 -22.31 -3.08
CA TRP A 229 -21.77 -21.13 -3.84
C TRP A 229 -20.51 -20.51 -4.47
N GLN A 230 -20.42 -20.56 -5.80
CA GLN A 230 -19.32 -20.05 -6.61
C GLN A 230 -19.81 -18.86 -7.45
N GLY A 231 -20.02 -17.70 -6.83
CA GLY A 231 -20.31 -16.49 -7.59
C GLY A 231 -21.63 -16.51 -8.36
N LEU A 232 -21.85 -15.43 -9.12
CA LEU A 232 -22.79 -15.43 -10.24
C LEU A 232 -22.08 -16.07 -11.43
N GLU A 233 -22.03 -17.39 -11.46
CA GLU A 233 -21.48 -18.12 -12.61
C GLU A 233 -22.42 -17.94 -13.81
N PRO A 234 -21.97 -17.33 -14.92
CA PRO A 234 -22.85 -17.05 -16.06
C PRO A 234 -23.29 -18.37 -16.69
N ARG A 235 -24.53 -18.78 -16.44
CA ARG A 235 -25.16 -19.98 -17.02
C ARG A 235 -25.64 -19.74 -18.45
N LEU A 236 -24.72 -19.32 -19.31
CA LEU A 236 -24.99 -18.99 -20.71
C LEU A 236 -25.63 -20.20 -21.42
N GLY A 237 -26.85 -20.03 -21.93
CA GLY A 237 -27.60 -21.07 -22.63
C GLY A 237 -28.32 -22.10 -21.74
N GLN A 238 -28.12 -22.10 -20.42
CA GLN A 238 -28.81 -23.01 -19.51
C GLN A 238 -30.03 -22.37 -18.83
N THR A 239 -30.11 -21.03 -18.83
CA THR A 239 -31.28 -20.30 -18.34
C THR A 239 -32.10 -19.81 -19.53
N PRO A 240 -33.37 -20.24 -19.68
CA PRO A 240 -34.22 -19.76 -20.75
C PRO A 240 -34.41 -18.25 -20.62
N VAL A 241 -34.37 -17.53 -21.75
CA VAL A 241 -34.65 -16.09 -21.77
C VAL A 241 -36.05 -15.87 -21.23
N THR A 242 -36.14 -15.11 -20.14
CA THR A 242 -37.42 -14.77 -19.49
C THR A 242 -37.60 -13.26 -19.57
N GLU A 243 -38.85 -12.79 -19.68
CA GLU A 243 -39.13 -11.35 -19.63
C GLU A 243 -38.69 -10.77 -18.27
N ALA A 244 -38.22 -9.52 -18.29
CA ALA A 244 -37.80 -8.84 -17.08
C ALA A 244 -38.98 -8.73 -16.11
N VAL A 245 -38.82 -9.31 -14.91
CA VAL A 245 -39.79 -9.18 -13.82
C VAL A 245 -39.38 -8.04 -12.90
N SER A 246 -40.38 -7.34 -12.35
CA SER A 246 -40.13 -6.29 -11.35
C SER A 246 -39.43 -6.91 -10.13
N GLY A 247 -38.29 -6.34 -9.76
CA GLY A 247 -37.54 -6.75 -8.57
C GLY A 247 -38.22 -6.31 -7.27
N ARG A 248 -37.71 -6.79 -6.14
CA ARG A 248 -38.17 -6.37 -4.80
C ARG A 248 -37.75 -4.94 -4.53
N ARG A 249 -38.61 -4.20 -3.82
CA ARG A 249 -38.39 -2.81 -3.44
C ARG A 249 -38.25 -2.71 -1.92
N GLY A 250 -37.34 -1.87 -1.43
CA GLY A 250 -37.13 -1.65 0.00
C GLY A 250 -35.66 -1.51 0.40
N ILE A 251 -35.42 -1.34 1.70
CA ILE A 251 -34.09 -1.35 2.31
C ILE A 251 -33.71 -2.79 2.64
N ALA A 252 -32.43 -3.15 2.58
CA ALA A 252 -31.97 -4.53 2.75
C ALA A 252 -32.40 -5.23 4.06
N ILE A 253 -32.80 -4.44 5.07
CA ILE A 253 -33.32 -4.92 6.36
C ILE A 253 -34.85 -5.16 6.38
N ALA A 254 -35.58 -4.63 5.40
CA ALA A 254 -37.04 -4.75 5.28
C ALA A 254 -37.48 -4.45 3.83
N TYR A 255 -37.66 -5.50 3.02
CA TYR A 255 -38.28 -5.36 1.71
C TYR A 255 -39.80 -5.22 1.86
N GLU A 256 -40.43 -4.45 0.99
CA GLU A 256 -41.87 -4.14 1.04
C GLU A 256 -42.75 -5.40 1.02
N ASP A 257 -42.26 -6.50 0.44
CA ASP A 257 -42.99 -7.77 0.29
C ASP A 257 -42.66 -8.82 1.38
N GLU A 258 -41.76 -8.52 2.32
CA GLU A 258 -41.48 -9.42 3.45
C GLU A 258 -42.50 -9.15 4.57
N GLY A 259 -43.45 -10.08 4.74
CA GLY A 259 -44.40 -10.04 5.84
C GLY A 259 -43.67 -9.97 7.18
N SER A 260 -44.13 -9.08 8.06
CA SER A 260 -43.59 -8.89 9.41
C SER A 260 -43.77 -10.18 10.24
N GLY A 261 -42.73 -11.02 10.23
CA GLY A 261 -42.60 -12.21 11.08
C GLY A 261 -42.04 -11.89 12.45
#